data_AF-A0A822B5H2-F1
#
_entry.id   AF-A0A822B5H2-F1
#
_cell.length_a   1.000
_cell.length_b   1.000
_cell.length_c   1.000
_cell.angle_alpha   90.00
_cell.angle_beta   90.00
_cell.angle_gamma   90.00
#
_symmetry.space_group_name_H-M   'P 1'
#
loop_
_entity.id
_entity.type
_entity.pdbx_description
1 polymer ?
#
loop_
_entity_poly.entity_id
_entity_poly.type
_entity_poly.pdbx_seq_one_letter_code
_entity_poly.pdbx_strand_id
1 'polypeptide(L)'
;MLLLSRVNIIYGFDAGFIELSSSRQNDKDTTHYGITVCALCRVTIDYLKSAYNIDTTYLEIKFNEINGQCQGNIVNDIINLLRSSQAKGINPWLYSTTIKTIASANTKTDLKEMFKEESHFDSETFVQGSKLIMKRYQTILDAIIKVDNYDQGRKTFGEMLHTIQDFYSHTNFIELEYTSPSDVLGKRIFQENEYAPINMRTCISCTGQQCQINTNLDENIQKNKLLTSGYFIPIGFNLFKKSKPKGKCSHGGSFDSSQNDEPIGGINKDKLNSVHGHLHSQAASMAYKATLNI
;
A
#
# COMPACT_ATOMS: atom_id res chain seq x y z
N MET A 1 -24.90 -15.04 14.76
CA MET A 1 -25.14 -14.95 13.31
C MET A 1 -25.51 -13.52 12.97
N LEU A 2 -24.51 -12.62 12.92
CA LEU A 2 -24.70 -11.23 12.50
C LEU A 2 -24.42 -11.20 11.00
N LEU A 3 -25.48 -11.04 10.21
CA LEU A 3 -25.42 -10.71 8.80
C LEU A 3 -24.87 -9.29 8.68
N LEU A 4 -23.54 -9.16 8.75
CA LEU A 4 -22.84 -7.98 8.25
C LEU A 4 -23.14 -7.91 6.75
N SER A 5 -23.80 -6.84 6.34
CA SER A 5 -24.06 -6.48 4.95
C SER A 5 -22.73 -6.41 4.19
N ARG A 6 -22.37 -7.54 3.59
CA ARG A 6 -21.09 -7.78 2.89
C ARG A 6 -20.79 -6.82 1.75
N VAL A 7 -21.71 -5.93 1.35
CA VAL A 7 -21.60 -5.19 0.10
C VAL A 7 -21.02 -3.78 0.28
N ASN A 8 -21.24 -3.09 1.41
CA ASN A 8 -20.82 -1.68 1.51
C ASN A 8 -19.45 -1.43 2.15
N ILE A 9 -18.93 -2.34 3.00
CA ILE A 9 -17.61 -2.18 3.64
C ILE A 9 -16.47 -2.26 2.61
N ILE A 10 -16.69 -2.96 1.49
CA ILE A 10 -15.66 -3.22 0.46
C ILE A 10 -15.28 -1.95 -0.32
N TYR A 11 -16.20 -1.00 -0.50
CA TYR A 11 -15.98 0.16 -1.37
C TYR A 11 -15.08 1.25 -0.78
N GLY A 12 -14.79 1.19 0.53
CA GLY A 12 -13.93 2.15 1.24
C GLY A 12 -12.45 1.81 1.25
N PHE A 13 -12.07 0.59 0.87
CA PHE A 13 -10.67 0.12 0.88
C PHE A 13 -10.13 0.08 -0.56
N ASP A 14 -8.83 0.36 -0.75
CA ASP A 14 -8.11 0.18 -2.03
C ASP A 14 -7.71 -1.30 -2.29
N ALA A 15 -8.40 -2.20 -1.61
CA ALA A 15 -8.02 -3.59 -1.54
C ALA A 15 -8.20 -4.38 -2.86
N GLY A 16 -8.63 -3.79 -3.97
CA GLY A 16 -8.64 -4.46 -5.29
C GLY A 16 -9.12 -5.93 -5.29
N PHE A 17 -10.15 -6.27 -4.49
CA PHE A 17 -10.51 -7.65 -4.19
C PHE A 17 -11.08 -8.36 -5.43
N ILE A 18 -10.27 -9.17 -6.11
CA ILE A 18 -10.70 -9.97 -7.28
C ILE A 18 -11.86 -10.93 -6.93
N GLU A 19 -11.94 -11.42 -5.69
CA GLU A 19 -13.03 -12.30 -5.22
C GLU A 19 -14.39 -11.58 -5.09
N LEU A 20 -14.42 -10.24 -5.15
CA LEU A 20 -15.62 -9.41 -4.98
C LEU A 20 -15.87 -8.44 -6.15
N SER A 21 -14.90 -8.23 -7.05
CA SER A 21 -15.05 -7.42 -8.26
C SER A 21 -15.56 -8.27 -9.43
N SER A 22 -16.88 -8.38 -9.58
CA SER A 22 -17.51 -8.90 -10.79
C SER A 22 -17.48 -7.87 -11.93
N SER A 23 -16.33 -7.32 -12.28
CA SER A 23 -16.12 -6.62 -13.56
C SER A 23 -14.68 -6.15 -13.70
N ARG A 24 -13.98 -6.67 -14.71
CA ARG A 24 -12.80 -6.04 -15.29
C ARG A 24 -13.20 -4.74 -16.01
N GLN A 25 -12.23 -3.81 -16.08
CA GLN A 25 -12.09 -2.74 -17.07
C GLN A 25 -13.07 -1.58 -16.97
N ASN A 26 -12.78 -0.64 -16.05
CA ASN A 26 -12.97 0.82 -16.24
C ASN A 26 -12.50 1.64 -15.04
N ASP A 27 -12.09 1.00 -13.94
CA ASP A 27 -11.49 1.72 -12.83
C ASP A 27 -10.08 2.21 -13.20
N LYS A 28 -9.86 3.52 -13.05
CA LYS A 28 -8.55 4.16 -13.25
C LYS A 28 -7.72 4.12 -11.96
N ASP A 29 -8.32 3.74 -10.84
CA ASP A 29 -7.61 3.60 -9.56
C ASP A 29 -6.58 2.47 -9.65
N THR A 30 -5.37 2.79 -9.21
CA THR A 30 -4.30 1.81 -9.06
C THR A 30 -4.39 1.18 -7.68
N THR A 31 -4.61 -0.13 -7.66
CA THR A 31 -4.83 -0.88 -6.41
C THR A 31 -3.55 -1.48 -5.85
N HIS A 32 -3.52 -1.77 -4.55
CA HIS A 32 -2.46 -2.58 -3.93
C HIS A 32 -2.20 -3.92 -4.63
N TYR A 33 -3.26 -4.58 -5.12
CA TYR A 33 -3.12 -5.79 -5.93
C TYR A 33 -2.33 -5.51 -7.21
N GLY A 34 -2.71 -4.45 -7.94
CA GLY A 34 -2.08 -4.02 -9.19
C GLY A 34 -0.60 -3.69 -9.01
N ILE A 35 -0.29 -2.88 -7.97
CA ILE A 35 1.09 -2.52 -7.59
C ILE A 35 1.92 -3.75 -7.31
N THR A 36 1.40 -4.63 -6.44
CA THR A 36 2.10 -5.86 -6.03
C THR A 36 2.36 -6.77 -7.21
N VAL A 37 1.35 -7.03 -8.05
CA VAL A 37 1.53 -7.89 -9.24
C VAL A 37 2.53 -7.27 -10.21
N CYS A 38 2.45 -5.97 -10.47
CA CYS A 38 3.34 -5.32 -11.41
C CYS A 38 4.80 -5.37 -10.97
N ALA A 39 5.06 -5.07 -9.69
CA ALA A 39 6.40 -5.12 -9.11
C ALA A 39 6.97 -6.55 -9.14
N LEU A 40 6.18 -7.55 -8.77
CA LEU A 40 6.62 -8.95 -8.84
C LEU A 40 6.92 -9.40 -10.28
N CYS A 41 6.18 -8.90 -11.26
CA CYS A 41 6.46 -9.20 -12.67
C CYS A 41 7.77 -8.57 -13.13
N ARG A 42 8.08 -7.32 -12.75
CA ARG A 42 9.36 -6.68 -13.01
C ARG A 42 10.51 -7.49 -12.44
N VAL A 43 10.45 -7.81 -11.14
CA VAL A 43 11.46 -8.62 -10.44
C VAL A 43 11.61 -9.99 -11.11
N THR A 44 10.52 -10.61 -11.54
CA THR A 44 10.56 -11.90 -12.25
C THR A 44 11.27 -11.79 -13.59
N ILE A 45 11.01 -10.74 -14.38
CA ILE A 45 11.69 -10.50 -15.66
C ILE A 45 13.21 -10.40 -15.46
N ASP A 46 13.63 -9.62 -14.46
CA ASP A 46 15.05 -9.47 -14.10
C ASP A 46 15.67 -10.79 -13.63
N TYR A 47 14.93 -11.56 -12.82
CA TYR A 47 15.39 -12.83 -12.28
C TYR A 47 15.52 -13.92 -13.35
N LEU A 48 14.58 -14.00 -14.30
CA LEU A 48 14.65 -14.96 -15.41
C LEU A 48 15.87 -14.72 -16.29
N LYS A 49 16.20 -13.45 -16.55
CA LYS A 49 17.40 -13.07 -17.29
C LYS A 49 18.68 -13.41 -16.52
N SER A 50 18.76 -12.99 -15.26
CA SER A 50 20.01 -13.09 -14.48
C SER A 50 20.29 -14.48 -13.92
N ALA A 51 19.28 -15.20 -13.43
CA ALA A 51 19.45 -16.48 -12.76
C ALA A 51 19.28 -17.70 -13.69
N TYR A 52 18.42 -17.59 -14.71
CA TYR A 52 18.14 -18.69 -15.64
C TYR A 52 18.69 -18.48 -17.05
N ASN A 53 19.29 -17.30 -17.33
CA ASN A 53 19.79 -16.94 -18.66
C ASN A 53 18.72 -17.10 -19.77
N ILE A 54 17.46 -16.84 -19.42
CA ILE A 54 16.34 -16.84 -20.38
C ILE A 54 16.30 -15.46 -21.06
N ASP A 55 16.16 -15.44 -22.38
CA ASP A 55 15.95 -14.19 -23.12
C ASP A 55 14.58 -13.58 -22.77
N THR A 56 14.60 -12.46 -22.07
CA THR A 56 13.41 -11.71 -21.66
C THR A 56 13.16 -10.47 -22.51
N THR A 57 13.88 -10.27 -23.63
CA THR A 57 13.77 -9.07 -24.49
C THR A 57 12.32 -8.78 -24.90
N TYR A 58 11.54 -9.82 -25.22
CA TYR A 58 10.12 -9.69 -25.52
C TYR A 58 9.29 -9.11 -24.36
N LEU A 59 9.58 -9.55 -23.13
CA LEU A 59 8.91 -9.06 -21.93
C LEU A 59 9.34 -7.63 -21.60
N GLU A 60 10.62 -7.30 -21.79
CA GLU A 60 11.15 -5.94 -21.60
C GLU A 60 10.45 -4.92 -22.50
N ILE A 61 10.24 -5.26 -23.79
CA ILE A 61 9.54 -4.39 -24.73
C ILE A 61 8.07 -4.19 -24.35
N LYS A 62 7.43 -5.24 -23.80
CA LYS A 62 6.03 -5.20 -23.40
C LYS A 62 5.79 -4.61 -22.01
N PHE A 63 6.80 -4.62 -21.14
CA PHE A 63 6.67 -4.14 -19.79
C PHE A 63 6.43 -2.63 -19.82
N ASN A 64 5.21 -2.24 -19.49
CA ASN A 64 4.80 -0.85 -19.45
C ASN A 64 4.08 -0.62 -18.12
N GLU A 65 4.75 0.06 -17.20
CA GLU A 65 4.19 0.44 -15.91
C GLU A 65 3.75 1.91 -15.98
N ILE A 66 2.52 2.17 -15.56
CA ILE A 66 1.96 3.52 -15.44
C ILE A 66 1.29 3.63 -14.07
N ASN A 67 1.70 4.64 -13.29
CA ASN A 67 1.16 4.98 -11.97
C ASN A 67 1.18 3.83 -10.95
N GLY A 68 2.19 2.97 -11.00
CA GLY A 68 2.35 1.77 -10.19
C GLY A 68 1.71 0.52 -10.77
N GLN A 69 1.03 0.59 -11.92
CA GLN A 69 0.30 -0.54 -12.50
C GLN A 69 0.80 -0.91 -13.90
N CYS A 70 0.94 -2.23 -14.11
CA CYS A 70 1.31 -2.78 -15.41
C CYS A 70 0.14 -2.66 -16.40
N GLN A 71 0.44 -2.14 -17.57
CA GLN A 71 -0.48 -2.06 -18.70
C GLN A 71 -0.50 -3.41 -19.42
N GLY A 72 -1.70 -3.98 -19.57
CA GLY A 72 -1.88 -5.32 -20.15
C GLY A 72 -1.68 -6.45 -19.13
N ASN A 73 -1.49 -7.67 -19.63
CA ASN A 73 -1.41 -8.87 -18.79
C ASN A 73 -0.02 -9.51 -18.85
N ILE A 74 0.93 -8.83 -18.23
CA ILE A 74 2.34 -9.27 -18.20
C ILE A 74 2.52 -10.62 -17.49
N VAL A 75 1.64 -10.96 -16.54
CA VAL A 75 1.64 -12.28 -15.87
C VAL A 75 1.44 -13.40 -16.90
N ASN A 76 0.48 -13.25 -17.81
CA ASN A 76 0.25 -14.24 -18.87
C ASN A 76 1.42 -14.31 -19.86
N ASP A 77 2.02 -13.17 -20.20
CA ASP A 77 3.19 -13.13 -21.08
C ASP A 77 4.38 -13.88 -20.45
N ILE A 78 4.64 -13.68 -19.15
CA ILE A 78 5.65 -14.44 -18.40
C ILE A 78 5.31 -15.94 -18.41
N ILE A 79 4.07 -16.32 -18.09
CA ILE A 79 3.65 -17.73 -18.10
C ILE A 79 3.88 -18.38 -19.46
N ASN A 80 3.61 -17.68 -20.56
CA ASN A 80 3.83 -18.18 -21.90
C ASN A 80 5.33 -18.39 -22.19
N LEU A 81 6.19 -17.44 -21.80
CA LEU A 81 7.63 -17.58 -21.90
C LEU A 81 8.15 -18.78 -21.10
N LEU A 82 7.65 -18.96 -19.88
CA LEU A 82 8.06 -20.09 -19.01
C LEU A 82 7.65 -21.45 -19.58
N ARG A 83 6.53 -21.52 -20.31
CA ARG A 83 6.12 -22.75 -21.02
C ARG A 83 7.01 -23.05 -22.21
N SER A 84 7.48 -22.02 -22.92
CA SER A 84 8.31 -22.20 -24.12
C SER A 84 9.79 -22.42 -23.82
N SER A 85 10.31 -21.92 -22.69
CA SER A 85 11.75 -21.90 -22.40
C SER A 85 12.35 -23.28 -22.09
N GLN A 86 11.53 -24.33 -21.90
CA GLN A 86 11.96 -25.70 -21.52
C GLN A 86 12.95 -25.76 -20.35
N ALA A 87 13.07 -24.69 -19.55
CA ALA A 87 14.03 -24.58 -18.48
C ALA A 87 13.68 -25.59 -17.38
N LYS A 88 14.59 -26.53 -17.12
CA LYS A 88 14.43 -27.55 -16.09
C LYS A 88 14.21 -26.87 -14.73
N GLY A 89 13.11 -27.22 -14.08
CA GLY A 89 12.78 -26.75 -12.73
C GLY A 89 11.88 -25.52 -12.65
N ILE A 90 11.52 -24.87 -13.77
CA ILE A 90 10.55 -23.76 -13.74
C ILE A 90 9.13 -24.29 -13.89
N ASN A 91 8.25 -23.92 -12.95
CA ASN A 91 6.85 -24.32 -12.95
C ASN A 91 5.95 -23.07 -13.15
N PRO A 92 5.35 -22.89 -14.35
CA PRO A 92 4.48 -21.74 -14.64
C PRO A 92 3.25 -21.65 -13.73
N TRP A 93 2.73 -22.78 -13.26
CA TRP A 93 1.60 -22.81 -12.32
C TRP A 93 2.03 -22.35 -10.92
N LEU A 94 3.20 -22.79 -10.46
CA LEU A 94 3.76 -22.34 -9.17
C LEU A 94 4.06 -20.83 -9.21
N TYR A 95 4.54 -20.31 -10.32
CA TYR A 95 4.70 -18.86 -10.52
C TYR A 95 3.36 -18.13 -10.38
N SER A 96 2.34 -18.55 -11.14
CA SER A 96 1.02 -17.90 -11.11
C SER A 96 0.37 -17.93 -9.72
N THR A 97 0.46 -19.06 -9.03
CA THR A 97 -0.09 -19.21 -7.67
C THR A 97 0.69 -18.40 -6.64
N THR A 98 2.01 -18.27 -6.79
CA THR A 98 2.85 -17.43 -5.93
C THR A 98 2.46 -15.95 -6.03
N ILE A 99 2.37 -15.42 -7.26
CA ILE A 99 1.94 -14.02 -7.51
C ILE A 99 0.57 -13.75 -6.88
N LYS A 100 -0.40 -14.64 -7.14
CA LYS A 100 -1.76 -14.50 -6.58
C LYS A 100 -1.75 -14.55 -5.05
N THR A 101 -0.97 -15.45 -4.46
CA THR A 101 -0.93 -15.61 -3.00
C THR A 101 -0.40 -14.35 -2.33
N ILE A 102 0.69 -13.78 -2.83
CA ILE A 102 1.28 -12.55 -2.29
C ILE A 102 0.30 -11.38 -2.48
N ALA A 103 -0.19 -11.16 -3.71
CA ALA A 103 -1.09 -10.05 -4.01
C ALA A 103 -2.43 -10.14 -3.27
N SER A 104 -3.00 -11.34 -3.10
CA SER A 104 -4.20 -11.52 -2.29
C SER A 104 -3.95 -11.39 -0.79
N ALA A 105 -2.78 -11.78 -0.29
CA ALA A 105 -2.44 -11.56 1.12
C ALA A 105 -2.24 -10.08 1.43
N ASN A 106 -1.63 -9.33 0.51
CA ASN A 106 -1.56 -7.88 0.58
C ASN A 106 -2.97 -7.31 0.75
N THR A 107 -3.86 -7.53 -0.22
CA THR A 107 -5.18 -6.90 -0.18
C THR A 107 -6.09 -7.35 0.95
N LYS A 108 -5.98 -8.62 1.38
CA LYS A 108 -6.74 -9.11 2.54
C LYS A 108 -6.31 -8.45 3.85
N THR A 109 -5.15 -7.77 3.88
CA THR A 109 -4.66 -7.08 5.07
C THR A 109 -5.56 -5.90 5.45
N ASP A 110 -6.08 -5.13 4.49
CA ASP A 110 -7.08 -4.05 4.69
C ASP A 110 -8.21 -4.47 5.65
N LEU A 111 -8.80 -5.64 5.40
CA LEU A 111 -9.92 -6.13 6.21
C LEU A 111 -9.47 -6.92 7.44
N LYS A 112 -8.40 -7.73 7.31
CA LYS A 112 -7.88 -8.58 8.40
C LYS A 112 -7.30 -7.74 9.52
N GLU A 113 -6.75 -6.58 9.20
CA GLU A 113 -6.00 -5.71 10.08
C GLU A 113 -6.54 -4.29 10.16
N MET A 114 -7.78 -4.06 9.68
CA MET A 114 -8.52 -2.78 9.68
C MET A 114 -8.36 -1.89 10.93
N PHE A 115 -8.20 -2.49 12.12
CA PHE A 115 -8.09 -1.75 13.40
C PHE A 115 -6.65 -1.64 13.93
N LYS A 116 -5.67 -2.15 13.19
CA LYS A 116 -4.24 -2.10 13.51
C LYS A 116 -3.64 -0.90 12.80
N GLU A 117 -3.60 0.23 13.49
CA GLU A 117 -3.06 1.48 12.95
C GLU A 117 -1.63 1.29 12.41
N GLU A 118 -0.81 0.48 13.07
CA GLU A 118 0.56 0.19 12.63
C GLU A 118 0.65 -0.53 11.28
N SER A 119 -0.41 -1.24 10.87
CA SER A 119 -0.47 -1.92 9.58
C SER A 119 -0.79 -0.97 8.43
N HIS A 120 -1.37 0.19 8.73
CA HIS A 120 -1.82 1.20 7.79
C HIS A 120 -1.04 2.52 7.91
N PHE A 121 -0.09 2.60 8.85
CA PHE A 121 0.55 3.84 9.30
C PHE A 121 -0.44 4.93 9.76
N ASP A 122 -1.65 4.56 10.14
CA ASP A 122 -2.64 5.50 10.67
C ASP A 122 -2.21 6.04 12.04
N SER A 123 -2.81 7.14 12.46
CA SER A 123 -2.66 7.71 13.80
C SER A 123 -1.19 7.92 14.22
N GLU A 124 -0.35 8.31 13.25
CA GLU A 124 1.09 8.61 13.39
C GLU A 124 1.92 7.45 13.96
N THR A 125 1.50 6.20 13.71
CA THR A 125 2.17 4.97 14.21
C THR A 125 3.49 4.62 13.49
N PHE A 126 4.30 5.62 13.13
CA PHE A 126 5.54 5.46 12.35
C PHE A 126 6.53 4.47 12.96
N VAL A 127 6.77 4.56 14.27
CA VAL A 127 7.69 3.66 14.98
C VAL A 127 7.14 2.23 15.01
N GLN A 128 5.83 2.06 15.22
CA GLN A 128 5.18 0.76 15.30
C GLN A 128 5.08 0.10 13.92
N GLY A 129 4.71 0.85 12.88
CA GLY A 129 4.65 0.37 11.50
C GLY A 129 6.02 -0.05 10.97
N SER A 130 7.06 0.75 11.22
CA SER A 130 8.44 0.36 10.87
C SER A 130 8.91 -0.90 11.60
N LYS A 131 8.61 -1.04 12.91
CA LYS A 131 8.86 -2.28 13.66
C LYS A 131 8.07 -3.47 13.10
N LEU A 132 6.82 -3.27 12.70
CA LEU A 132 5.98 -4.30 12.11
C LEU A 132 6.56 -4.81 10.79
N ILE A 133 7.03 -3.92 9.91
CA ILE A 133 7.69 -4.29 8.66
C ILE A 133 8.93 -5.15 8.96
N MET A 134 9.82 -4.70 9.86
CA MET A 134 11.03 -5.47 10.21
C MET A 134 10.69 -6.84 10.82
N LYS A 135 9.64 -6.91 11.65
CA LYS A 135 9.16 -8.18 12.23
C LYS A 135 8.62 -9.12 11.16
N ARG A 136 7.86 -8.62 10.19
CA ARG A 136 7.37 -9.42 9.05
C ARG A 136 8.50 -9.91 8.19
N TYR A 137 9.50 -9.06 7.92
CA TYR A 137 10.71 -9.44 7.21
C TYR A 137 11.43 -10.63 7.89
N GLN A 138 11.67 -10.53 9.21
CA GLN A 138 12.27 -11.65 9.95
C GLN A 138 11.40 -12.91 9.92
N THR A 139 10.07 -12.76 10.00
CA THR A 139 9.12 -13.89 9.92
C THR A 139 9.19 -14.58 8.56
N ILE A 140 9.38 -13.82 7.49
CA ILE A 140 9.55 -14.36 6.13
C ILE A 140 10.85 -15.16 6.04
N LEU A 141 11.97 -14.60 6.54
CA LEU A 141 13.25 -15.31 6.58
C LEU A 141 13.17 -16.60 7.39
N ASP A 142 12.53 -16.55 8.56
CA ASP A 142 12.36 -17.73 9.41
C ASP A 142 11.50 -18.79 8.71
N ALA A 143 10.40 -18.39 8.06
CA ALA A 143 9.52 -19.30 7.34
C ALA A 143 10.23 -19.97 6.16
N ILE A 144 10.96 -19.19 5.35
CA ILE A 144 11.59 -19.66 4.11
C ILE A 144 12.88 -20.44 4.39
N ILE A 145 13.76 -19.93 5.26
CA ILE A 145 15.11 -20.45 5.44
C ILE A 145 15.18 -21.55 6.51
N LYS A 146 14.38 -21.43 7.58
CA LYS A 146 14.50 -22.33 8.74
C LYS A 146 13.48 -23.47 8.75
N VAL A 147 12.31 -23.27 8.13
CA VAL A 147 11.15 -24.17 8.27
C VAL A 147 10.62 -24.68 6.91
N ASP A 148 11.12 -24.18 5.79
CA ASP A 148 10.62 -24.50 4.43
C ASP A 148 9.10 -24.23 4.26
N ASN A 149 8.54 -23.29 5.02
CA ASN A 149 7.14 -22.89 4.93
C ASN A 149 6.96 -21.71 3.96
N TYR A 150 7.12 -22.00 2.67
CA TYR A 150 7.02 -20.99 1.60
C TYR A 150 5.63 -20.32 1.54
N ASP A 151 4.56 -21.02 1.90
CA ASP A 151 3.21 -20.45 1.89
C ASP A 151 3.01 -19.39 2.97
N GLN A 152 3.55 -19.63 4.17
CA GLN A 152 3.58 -18.61 5.22
C GLN A 152 4.46 -17.42 4.78
N GLY A 153 5.64 -17.69 4.22
CA GLY A 153 6.53 -16.65 3.70
C GLY A 153 5.84 -15.75 2.68
N ARG A 154 5.16 -16.33 1.67
CA ARG A 154 4.40 -15.58 0.65
C ARG A 154 3.29 -14.73 1.24
N LYS A 155 2.51 -15.28 2.18
CA LYS A 155 1.41 -14.55 2.83
C LYS A 155 1.94 -13.39 3.66
N THR A 156 2.94 -13.63 4.49
CA THR A 156 3.55 -12.58 5.32
C THR A 156 4.26 -11.53 4.47
N PHE A 157 4.83 -11.90 3.32
CA PHE A 157 5.37 -10.93 2.37
C PHE A 157 4.27 -10.04 1.79
N GLY A 158 3.14 -10.61 1.38
CA GLY A 158 1.97 -9.82 0.96
C GLY A 158 1.50 -8.85 2.04
N GLU A 159 1.35 -9.31 3.28
CA GLU A 159 1.00 -8.46 4.42
C GLU A 159 2.05 -7.35 4.66
N MET A 160 3.34 -7.64 4.51
CA MET A 160 4.41 -6.65 4.64
C MET A 160 4.31 -5.57 3.56
N LEU A 161 4.07 -5.99 2.31
CA LEU A 161 3.92 -5.08 1.18
C LEU A 161 2.72 -4.14 1.34
N HIS A 162 1.60 -4.64 1.87
CA HIS A 162 0.44 -3.80 2.18
C HIS A 162 0.83 -2.62 3.08
N THR A 163 1.44 -2.90 4.23
CA THR A 163 1.88 -1.84 5.16
C THR A 163 2.87 -0.86 4.56
N ILE A 164 3.74 -1.31 3.64
CA ILE A 164 4.64 -0.41 2.91
C ILE A 164 3.89 0.47 1.92
N GLN A 165 2.85 -0.05 1.27
CA GLN A 165 2.07 0.68 0.27
C GLN A 165 1.16 1.72 0.95
N ASP A 166 0.48 1.35 2.04
CA ASP A 166 -0.34 2.26 2.86
C ASP A 166 0.44 3.46 3.39
N PHE A 167 1.73 3.30 3.70
CA PHE A 167 2.57 4.43 4.09
C PHE A 167 2.50 5.58 3.06
N TYR A 168 2.44 5.28 1.76
CA TYR A 168 2.41 6.33 0.73
C TYR A 168 1.02 6.91 0.50
N SER A 169 -0.06 6.19 0.83
CA SER A 169 -1.43 6.68 0.67
C SER A 169 -1.98 7.37 1.94
N HIS A 170 -1.55 6.95 3.13
CA HIS A 170 -2.10 7.40 4.41
C HIS A 170 -1.22 8.42 5.15
N THR A 171 0.01 8.68 4.67
CA THR A 171 0.90 9.69 5.25
C THR A 171 1.03 10.92 4.34
N ASN A 172 1.68 11.97 4.82
CA ASN A 172 2.01 13.15 4.02
C ASN A 172 3.26 13.00 3.14
N PHE A 173 3.81 11.79 2.96
CA PHE A 173 5.09 11.60 2.27
C PHE A 173 5.10 12.19 0.85
N ILE A 174 3.98 12.10 0.12
CA ILE A 174 3.87 12.64 -1.24
C ILE A 174 3.76 14.17 -1.21
N GLU A 175 3.01 14.72 -0.27
CA GLU A 175 2.88 16.15 -0.04
C GLU A 175 4.20 16.81 0.38
N LEU A 176 5.14 16.05 0.96
CA LEU A 176 6.50 16.51 1.26
C LEU A 176 7.42 16.49 0.02
N GLU A 177 6.91 16.18 -1.17
CA GLU A 177 7.60 16.24 -2.45
C GLU A 177 8.83 15.30 -2.53
N TYR A 178 8.84 14.22 -1.76
CA TYR A 178 9.87 13.20 -1.91
C TYR A 178 9.76 12.55 -3.30
N THR A 179 10.90 12.40 -3.97
CA THR A 179 10.98 11.86 -5.34
C THR A 179 11.46 10.41 -5.39
N SER A 180 11.86 9.86 -4.24
CA SER A 180 12.35 8.48 -4.07
C SER A 180 11.66 7.80 -2.89
N PRO A 181 11.59 6.45 -2.87
CA PRO A 181 11.05 5.71 -1.73
C PRO A 181 11.74 6.07 -0.43
N SER A 182 11.00 5.95 0.68
CA SER A 182 11.56 6.15 2.02
C SER A 182 12.81 5.28 2.23
N ASP A 183 13.87 5.88 2.77
CA ASP A 183 15.09 5.20 3.17
C ASP A 183 14.96 4.51 4.55
N VAL A 184 13.79 4.62 5.19
CA VAL A 184 13.50 4.03 6.50
C VAL A 184 12.84 2.67 6.38
N LEU A 185 11.79 2.57 5.55
CA LEU A 185 10.95 1.37 5.47
C LEU A 185 11.78 0.12 5.15
N GLY A 186 11.65 -0.90 6.00
CA GLY A 186 12.40 -2.17 5.90
C GLY A 186 13.87 -2.12 6.33
N LYS A 187 14.43 -0.94 6.59
CA LYS A 187 15.86 -0.76 6.90
C LYS A 187 16.12 -0.39 8.35
N ARG A 188 15.30 0.52 8.90
CA ARG A 188 15.37 0.98 10.29
C ARG A 188 14.00 1.43 10.77
N ILE A 189 13.94 1.90 12.02
CA ILE A 189 12.76 2.55 12.57
C ILE A 189 12.85 4.07 12.43
N PHE A 190 11.69 4.71 12.30
CA PHE A 190 11.59 6.17 12.37
C PHE A 190 12.05 6.68 13.75
N GLN A 191 12.69 7.84 13.76
CA GLN A 191 13.16 8.57 14.94
C GLN A 191 12.19 9.71 15.26
N GLU A 192 12.16 10.13 16.53
CA GLU A 192 11.21 11.13 17.04
C GLU A 192 11.26 12.49 16.32
N ASN A 193 12.40 12.82 15.69
CA ASN A 193 12.58 14.07 14.94
C ASN A 193 12.16 13.97 13.47
N GLU A 194 11.69 12.81 12.99
CA GLU A 194 11.27 12.58 11.60
C GLU A 194 9.75 12.71 11.41
N TYR A 195 8.99 12.74 12.50
CA TYR A 195 7.53 12.89 12.48
C TYR A 195 7.06 13.93 13.50
N ALA A 196 5.88 14.49 13.27
CA ALA A 196 5.33 15.54 14.10
C ALA A 196 4.94 15.01 15.49
N PRO A 197 5.30 15.69 16.59
CA PRO A 197 4.87 15.29 17.93
C PRO A 197 3.36 15.46 18.10
N ILE A 198 2.76 14.71 19.02
CA ILE A 198 1.30 14.60 19.20
C ILE A 198 0.57 15.95 19.41
N ASN A 199 1.26 16.94 19.97
CA ASN A 199 0.72 18.27 20.27
C ASN A 199 1.00 19.32 19.16
N MET A 200 1.72 18.94 18.11
CA MET A 200 1.95 19.80 16.95
C MET A 200 0.75 19.71 16.00
N ARG A 201 0.22 20.87 15.59
CA ARG A 201 -0.77 20.93 14.52
C ARG A 201 -0.12 20.46 13.22
N THR A 202 -0.75 19.49 12.56
CA THR A 202 -0.25 18.94 11.29
C THR A 202 -1.17 19.22 10.11
N CYS A 203 -2.44 19.52 10.36
CA CYS A 203 -3.41 19.88 9.34
C CYS A 203 -4.21 21.15 9.70
N ILE A 204 -4.72 21.79 8.65
CA ILE A 204 -5.77 22.81 8.69
C ILE A 204 -7.03 22.26 8.03
N SER A 205 -8.18 22.88 8.32
CA SER A 205 -9.45 22.43 7.75
C SER A 205 -9.51 22.70 6.26
N CYS A 206 -9.96 21.70 5.50
CA CYS A 206 -10.32 21.82 4.10
C CYS A 206 -11.70 21.19 3.88
N THR A 207 -12.44 21.63 2.87
CA THR A 207 -13.73 21.05 2.53
C THR A 207 -13.92 20.91 1.02
N GLY A 208 -14.67 19.89 0.61
CA GLY A 208 -15.05 19.67 -0.78
C GLY A 208 -13.86 19.68 -1.74
N GLN A 209 -13.96 20.49 -2.79
CA GLN A 209 -12.96 20.58 -3.85
C GLN A 209 -11.59 21.08 -3.33
N GLN A 210 -11.54 21.85 -2.23
CA GLN A 210 -10.27 22.38 -1.72
C GLN A 210 -9.32 21.27 -1.29
N CYS A 211 -9.83 20.23 -0.63
CA CYS A 211 -9.02 19.06 -0.26
C CYS A 211 -8.55 18.30 -1.51
N GLN A 212 -9.39 18.26 -2.55
CA GLN A 212 -9.12 17.47 -3.75
C GLN A 212 -8.12 18.11 -4.71
N ILE A 213 -7.74 19.36 -4.52
CA ILE A 213 -6.78 20.06 -5.40
C ILE A 213 -5.54 20.57 -4.66
N ASN A 214 -5.63 20.77 -3.36
CA ASN A 214 -4.55 21.29 -2.53
C ASN A 214 -4.37 20.42 -1.29
N THR A 215 -3.14 20.35 -0.80
CA THR A 215 -2.86 19.80 0.52
C THR A 215 -3.44 20.67 1.64
N ASN A 216 -3.95 20.04 2.69
CA ASN A 216 -4.42 20.71 3.91
C ASN A 216 -3.41 20.65 5.07
N LEU A 217 -2.12 20.39 4.78
CA LEU A 217 -1.08 20.35 5.80
C LEU A 217 -0.79 21.73 6.38
N ASP A 218 -0.47 21.79 7.67
CA ASP A 218 0.07 22.98 8.31
C ASP A 218 1.44 23.32 7.69
N GLU A 219 1.67 24.61 7.41
CA GLU A 219 2.88 25.08 6.73
C GLU A 219 4.18 24.67 7.45
N ASN A 220 4.14 24.54 8.78
CA ASN A 220 5.30 24.12 9.57
C ASN A 220 5.70 22.66 9.28
N ILE A 221 4.76 21.81 8.89
CA ILE A 221 5.04 20.42 8.54
C ILE A 221 5.83 20.35 7.24
N GLN A 222 5.40 21.12 6.23
CA GLN A 222 6.11 21.18 4.95
C GLN A 222 7.49 21.82 5.09
N LYS A 223 7.57 22.93 5.83
CA LYS A 223 8.83 23.67 6.05
C LYS A 223 9.89 22.82 6.76
N ASN A 224 9.48 22.05 7.77
CA ASN A 224 10.39 21.21 8.55
C ASN A 224 10.51 19.78 8.01
N LYS A 225 9.81 19.45 6.91
CA LYS A 225 9.73 18.10 6.32
C LYS A 225 9.41 17.01 7.36
N LEU A 226 8.50 17.30 8.28
CA LEU A 226 8.06 16.34 9.31
C LEU A 226 6.95 15.45 8.74
N LEU A 227 7.00 14.16 9.06
CA LEU A 227 5.93 13.23 8.71
C LEU A 227 4.71 13.38 9.61
N THR A 228 3.52 13.21 9.05
CA THR A 228 2.22 13.04 9.75
C THR A 228 1.41 12.01 8.98
N SER A 229 0.46 11.37 9.65
CA SER A 229 -0.49 10.48 8.98
C SER A 229 -1.94 10.76 9.38
N GLY A 230 -2.87 10.14 8.67
CA GLY A 230 -4.29 10.26 8.93
C GLY A 230 -4.70 9.47 10.17
N TYR A 231 -5.46 10.09 11.06
CA TYR A 231 -6.17 9.37 12.12
C TYR A 231 -7.44 8.75 11.54
N PHE A 232 -7.57 7.43 11.63
CA PHE A 232 -8.72 6.69 11.12
C PHE A 232 -9.55 6.10 12.28
N ILE A 233 -10.82 6.50 12.36
CA ILE A 233 -11.75 5.96 13.36
C ILE A 233 -12.99 5.41 12.63
N PRO A 234 -13.12 4.09 12.45
CA PRO A 234 -14.23 3.51 11.69
C PRO A 234 -15.62 3.92 12.19
N ILE A 235 -16.49 4.40 11.29
CA ILE A 235 -17.89 4.74 11.62
C ILE A 235 -18.62 3.53 12.20
N GLY A 236 -19.42 3.76 13.24
CA GLY A 236 -20.22 2.73 13.92
C GLY A 236 -19.43 1.91 14.95
N PHE A 237 -18.10 2.10 15.03
CA PHE A 237 -17.26 1.52 16.07
C PHE A 237 -16.92 2.59 17.10
N ASN A 238 -17.76 2.69 18.15
CA ASN A 238 -17.49 3.59 19.27
C ASN A 238 -16.43 2.98 20.19
N LEU A 239 -15.17 3.09 19.78
CA LEU A 239 -14.03 2.87 20.67
C LEU A 239 -13.93 4.10 21.57
N PHE A 240 -14.68 4.13 22.68
CA PHE A 240 -14.73 5.22 23.70
C PHE A 240 -13.36 5.70 24.25
N LYS A 241 -12.22 5.23 23.69
CA LYS A 241 -10.84 5.60 24.02
C LYS A 241 -10.05 6.20 22.86
N LYS A 242 -10.52 6.14 21.61
CA LYS A 242 -9.80 6.69 20.46
C LYS A 242 -10.44 8.02 20.02
N SER A 243 -9.61 9.03 19.87
CA SER A 243 -10.01 10.34 19.36
C SER A 243 -8.86 10.91 18.56
N LYS A 244 -9.18 11.59 17.45
CA LYS A 244 -8.20 12.39 16.71
C LYS A 244 -7.70 13.53 17.62
N PRO A 245 -6.39 13.65 17.88
CA PRO A 245 -5.85 14.75 18.67
C PRO A 245 -6.07 16.10 17.97
N LYS A 246 -6.22 17.16 18.76
CA LYS A 246 -6.45 18.50 18.24
C LYS A 246 -5.34 18.92 17.29
N GLY A 247 -5.72 19.35 16.09
CA GLY A 247 -4.80 19.83 15.06
C GLY A 247 -4.20 18.72 14.19
N LYS A 248 -4.52 17.44 14.41
CA LYS A 248 -4.04 16.32 13.61
C LYS A 248 -4.93 16.05 12.40
N CYS A 249 -4.31 15.52 11.34
CA CYS A 249 -5.01 15.14 10.13
C CYS A 249 -5.94 13.95 10.36
N SER A 250 -7.15 13.99 9.81
CA SER A 250 -7.93 12.76 9.62
C SER A 250 -7.34 11.94 8.48
N HIS A 251 -7.65 10.65 8.47
CA HIS A 251 -7.53 9.87 7.25
C HIS A 251 -8.49 10.42 6.20
N GLY A 252 -9.73 10.64 6.61
CA GLY A 252 -10.82 11.10 5.77
C GLY A 252 -11.53 9.95 5.05
N GLY A 253 -12.43 10.30 4.14
CA GLY A 253 -13.25 9.33 3.42
C GLY A 253 -14.50 8.91 4.19
N SER A 254 -15.45 8.28 3.49
CA SER A 254 -16.80 8.03 3.99
C SER A 254 -16.91 7.09 5.19
N PHE A 255 -15.83 6.39 5.56
CA PHE A 255 -15.78 5.45 6.68
C PHE A 255 -14.99 5.98 7.89
N ASP A 256 -14.35 7.15 7.79
CA ASP A 256 -13.65 7.77 8.90
C ASP A 256 -14.58 8.71 9.67
N SER A 257 -14.96 8.33 10.88
CA SER A 257 -15.79 9.16 11.77
C SER A 257 -15.08 10.43 12.22
N SER A 258 -13.74 10.48 12.17
CA SER A 258 -12.97 11.65 12.56
C SER A 258 -12.92 12.75 11.48
N GLN A 259 -13.39 12.46 10.25
CA GLN A 259 -13.25 13.36 9.10
C GLN A 259 -13.90 14.75 9.30
N ASN A 260 -14.89 14.84 10.19
CA ASN A 260 -15.62 16.06 10.52
C ASN A 260 -15.14 16.73 11.81
N ASP A 261 -14.20 16.10 12.54
CA ASP A 261 -13.55 16.72 13.69
C ASP A 261 -12.58 17.79 13.18
N GLU A 262 -12.37 18.88 13.91
CA GLU A 262 -11.38 19.89 13.53
C GLU A 262 -9.93 19.38 13.75
N PRO A 263 -9.02 19.48 12.76
CA PRO A 263 -9.20 20.01 11.40
C PRO A 263 -9.97 19.06 10.48
N ILE A 264 -10.95 19.60 9.75
CA ILE A 264 -11.85 18.88 8.82
C ILE A 264 -11.09 18.47 7.55
N GLY A 265 -11.47 17.32 6.98
CA GLY A 265 -10.93 16.80 5.72
C GLY A 265 -10.15 15.52 5.96
N GLY A 266 -8.93 15.45 5.43
CA GLY A 266 -8.02 14.32 5.63
C GLY A 266 -6.96 14.25 4.56
N ILE A 267 -6.08 13.26 4.64
CA ILE A 267 -4.92 13.12 3.74
C ILE A 267 -4.91 11.84 2.90
N ASN A 268 -5.99 11.06 2.92
CA ASN A 268 -6.14 9.81 2.18
C ASN A 268 -5.96 9.99 0.64
N LYS A 269 -5.13 9.12 0.06
CA LYS A 269 -4.81 9.01 -1.39
C LYS A 269 -5.14 7.63 -1.99
N ASP A 270 -5.95 6.81 -1.33
CA ASP A 270 -6.33 5.44 -1.70
C ASP A 270 -6.94 5.35 -3.09
N LYS A 271 -7.72 6.37 -3.46
CA LYS A 271 -8.44 6.45 -4.74
C LYS A 271 -8.35 7.84 -5.33
N LEU A 272 -8.54 7.95 -6.65
CA LEU A 272 -8.63 9.22 -7.37
C LEU A 272 -9.71 10.16 -6.82
N ASN A 273 -10.78 9.61 -6.25
CA ASN A 273 -11.87 10.39 -5.63
C ASN A 273 -11.74 10.59 -4.11
N SER A 274 -10.63 10.14 -3.51
CA SER A 274 -10.33 10.37 -2.09
C SER A 274 -10.09 11.85 -1.80
N VAL A 275 -10.08 12.22 -0.52
CA VAL A 275 -9.87 13.62 -0.10
C VAL A 275 -8.61 14.22 -0.72
N HIS A 276 -7.49 13.50 -0.78
CA HIS A 276 -6.26 13.90 -1.49
C HIS A 276 -6.03 13.08 -2.78
N GLY A 277 -7.10 12.60 -3.43
CA GLY A 277 -7.01 11.73 -4.61
C GLY A 277 -6.23 12.30 -5.81
N HIS A 278 -6.01 13.61 -5.89
CA HIS A 278 -5.11 14.23 -6.88
C HIS A 278 -3.66 13.73 -6.79
N LEU A 279 -3.24 13.20 -5.63
CA LEU A 279 -1.92 12.62 -5.41
C LEU A 279 -1.91 11.08 -5.54
N HIS A 280 -3.05 10.44 -5.80
CA HIS A 280 -3.18 8.98 -5.88
C HIS A 280 -2.15 8.35 -6.83
N SER A 281 -2.04 8.85 -8.06
CA SER A 281 -1.09 8.33 -9.05
C SER A 281 0.37 8.46 -8.61
N GLN A 282 0.71 9.54 -7.89
CA GLN A 282 2.06 9.75 -7.36
C GLN A 282 2.34 8.81 -6.18
N ALA A 283 1.37 8.64 -5.28
CA ALA A 283 1.44 7.68 -4.18
C ALA A 283 1.64 6.25 -4.70
N ALA A 284 0.81 5.82 -5.65
CA ALA A 284 0.90 4.49 -6.26
C ALA A 284 2.23 4.26 -6.99
N SER A 285 2.74 5.26 -7.72
CA SER A 285 4.08 5.21 -8.33
C SER A 285 5.19 5.04 -7.29
N MET A 286 5.10 5.75 -6.16
CA MET A 286 6.09 5.67 -5.10
C MET A 286 6.02 4.31 -4.38
N ALA A 287 4.81 3.83 -4.11
CA ALA A 287 4.54 2.53 -3.52
C ALA A 287 5.05 1.37 -4.39
N TYR A 288 4.91 1.46 -5.72
CA TYR A 288 5.53 0.54 -6.66
C TYR A 288 7.06 0.53 -6.57
N LYS A 289 7.69 1.71 -6.61
CA LYS A 289 9.15 1.83 -6.45
C LYS A 289 9.62 1.28 -5.11
N ALA A 290 8.88 1.51 -4.03
CA ALA A 290 9.21 0.94 -2.72
C ALA A 290 9.10 -0.59 -2.73
N THR A 291 8.04 -1.13 -3.33
CA THR A 291 7.81 -2.58 -3.47
C THR A 291 8.92 -3.27 -4.27
N LEU A 292 9.51 -2.61 -5.26
CA LEU A 292 10.65 -3.14 -6.03
C LEU A 292 11.96 -3.22 -5.22
N ASN A 293 12.14 -2.35 -4.23
CA ASN A 293 13.41 -2.13 -3.54
C ASN A 293 13.48 -2.74 -2.13
N ILE A 294 12.42 -3.45 -1.71
CA ILE A 294 12.30 -4.05 -0.37
C ILE A 294 12.83 -5.48 -0.32
#